data_AF-A0A838FD70-F1
#
_entry.id   AF-A0A838FD70-F1
#
_cell.length_a   1.000
_cell.length_b   1.000
_cell.length_c   1.000
_cell.angle_alpha   90.00
_cell.angle_beta   90.00
_cell.angle_gamma   90.00
#
_symmetry.space_group_name_H-M   'P 1'
#
loop_
_entity.id
_entity.type
_entity.pdbx_description
1 polymer ?
#
loop_
_entity_poly.entity_id
_entity_poly.type
_entity_poly.pdbx_seq_one_letter_code
_entity_poly.pdbx_strand_id
1 'polypeptide(L)'
;VYYPAPKTSVETIRKYGELADRGGDPEVAAQAWTSAGFDDAMTGRWLAVRCFEPQAARALADLEVKPEQAGVRTRDGGGDYADTVAYKVANGDLTARGGHARSLSSR
;
A
#
# COMPACT_ATOMS: atom_id res chain seq x y z
N VAL A 1 15.71 9.41 -24.20
CA VAL A 1 14.30 9.14 -23.86
C VAL A 1 14.05 9.75 -22.49
N TYR A 2 13.29 10.85 -22.41
CA TYR A 2 12.88 11.43 -21.14
C TYR A 2 11.68 10.63 -20.65
N TYR A 3 11.87 9.81 -19.63
CA TYR A 3 10.74 9.24 -18.89
C TYR A 3 10.29 10.29 -17.88
N PRO A 4 9.04 10.78 -17.94
CA PRO A 4 8.53 11.63 -16.86
C PRO A 4 8.66 10.87 -15.55
N ALA A 5 9.05 11.57 -14.49
CA ALA A 5 9.17 10.98 -13.16
C ALA A 5 7.84 10.27 -12.81
N PRO A 6 7.88 9.07 -12.23
CA PRO A 6 6.68 8.38 -11.78
C PRO A 6 5.95 9.31 -10.80
N LYS A 7 4.70 9.65 -11.14
CA LYS A 7 3.87 10.55 -10.35
C LYS A 7 2.52 9.88 -10.10
N THR A 8 2.04 10.03 -8.88
CA THR A 8 0.66 9.74 -8.51
C THR A 8 -0.17 11.01 -8.64
N SER A 9 -1.32 10.90 -9.28
CA SER A 9 -2.31 11.95 -9.47
C SER A 9 -3.31 12.00 -8.32
N VAL A 10 -3.85 13.19 -8.09
CA VAL A 10 -4.95 13.43 -7.15
C VAL A 10 -6.20 12.63 -7.55
N GLU A 11 -6.42 12.43 -8.85
CA GLU A 11 -7.53 11.64 -9.37
C GLU A 11 -7.47 10.18 -8.92
N THR A 12 -6.27 9.58 -8.92
CA THR A 12 -6.09 8.23 -8.38
C THR A 12 -6.44 8.17 -6.91
N ILE A 13 -6.00 9.14 -6.09
CA ILE A 13 -6.36 9.16 -4.66
C ILE A 13 -7.88 9.29 -4.49
N ARG A 14 -8.50 10.26 -5.18
CA ARG A 14 -9.94 10.51 -5.10
C ARG A 14 -10.78 9.31 -5.51
N LYS A 15 -10.31 8.48 -6.45
CA LYS A 15 -10.99 7.25 -6.86
C LYS A 15 -11.18 6.25 -5.71
N TYR A 16 -10.26 6.22 -4.75
CA TYR A 16 -10.31 5.34 -3.58
C TYR A 16 -10.90 6.04 -2.33
N GLY A 17 -11.26 7.32 -2.45
CA GLY A 17 -12.02 8.09 -1.46
C GLY A 17 -11.25 8.39 -0.17
N GLU A 18 -12.00 8.72 0.90
CA GLU A 18 -11.47 9.17 2.19
C GLU A 18 -10.51 8.17 2.87
N LEU A 19 -10.53 6.90 2.46
CA LEU A 19 -9.58 5.91 2.97
C LEU A 19 -8.17 6.12 2.42
N ALA A 20 -8.04 6.65 1.20
CA ALA A 20 -6.76 6.85 0.52
C ALA A 20 -6.05 8.15 0.93
N ASP A 21 -6.81 9.18 1.33
CA ASP A 21 -6.29 10.43 1.90
C ASP A 21 -6.33 10.46 3.44
N ARG A 22 -6.91 9.42 4.07
CA ARG A 22 -7.16 9.29 5.51
C ARG A 22 -8.01 10.44 6.09
N GLY A 23 -8.95 10.96 5.30
CA GLY A 23 -9.74 12.15 5.62
C GLY A 23 -8.94 13.46 5.55
N GLY A 24 -7.76 13.42 4.92
CA GLY A 24 -6.87 14.54 4.72
C GLY A 24 -6.99 15.14 3.33
N ASP A 25 -5.92 15.79 2.88
CA ASP A 25 -5.86 16.39 1.56
C ASP A 25 -5.34 15.39 0.51
N PRO A 26 -6.07 15.17 -0.61
CA PRO A 26 -5.68 14.19 -1.62
C PRO A 26 -4.44 14.61 -2.42
N GLU A 27 -4.07 15.90 -2.45
CA GLU A 27 -2.80 16.36 -3.03
C GLU A 27 -1.63 15.95 -2.16
N VAL A 28 -1.77 16.08 -0.83
CA VAL A 28 -0.75 15.60 0.13
C VAL A 28 -0.57 14.08 0.02
N ALA A 29 -1.66 13.33 -0.08
CA ALA A 29 -1.59 11.88 -0.29
C ALA A 29 -0.90 11.52 -1.62
N ALA A 30 -1.28 12.17 -2.72
CA ALA A 30 -0.67 11.95 -4.03
C ALA A 30 0.84 12.27 -4.03
N GLN A 31 1.24 13.35 -3.34
CA GLN A 31 2.64 13.70 -3.16
C GLN A 31 3.39 12.67 -2.31
N ALA A 32 2.77 12.12 -1.26
CA ALA A 32 3.38 11.09 -0.42
C ALA A 32 3.60 9.78 -1.20
N TRP A 33 2.63 9.34 -2.01
CA TRP A 33 2.77 8.20 -2.92
C TRP A 33 3.85 8.41 -3.98
N THR A 34 3.89 9.60 -4.57
CA THR A 34 4.96 10.00 -5.51
C THR A 34 6.34 9.97 -4.84
N SER A 35 6.44 10.47 -3.61
CA SER A 35 7.70 10.51 -2.84
C SER A 35 8.16 9.12 -2.40
N ALA A 36 7.23 8.18 -2.22
CA ALA A 36 7.52 6.76 -2.02
C ALA A 36 7.98 6.04 -3.31
N GLY A 37 7.99 6.74 -4.45
CA GLY A 37 8.44 6.23 -5.75
C GLY A 37 7.37 5.47 -6.53
N PHE A 38 6.08 5.68 -6.21
CA PHE A 38 4.97 5.04 -6.89
C PHE A 38 4.31 5.97 -7.91
N ASP A 39 4.01 5.42 -9.09
CA ASP A 39 3.16 6.06 -10.10
C ASP A 39 1.68 5.76 -9.85
N ASP A 40 0.80 6.41 -10.61
CA ASP A 40 -0.65 6.20 -10.57
C ASP A 40 -1.07 4.72 -10.65
N ALA A 41 -0.45 3.96 -11.55
CA ALA A 41 -0.82 2.57 -11.79
C ALA A 41 -0.48 1.70 -10.57
N MET A 42 0.72 1.88 -10.01
CA MET A 42 1.17 1.13 -8.84
C MET A 42 0.45 1.56 -7.57
N THR A 43 0.24 2.87 -7.38
CA THR A 43 -0.55 3.40 -6.26
C THR A 43 -1.97 2.82 -6.27
N GLY A 44 -2.64 2.79 -7.43
CA GLY A 44 -3.96 2.16 -7.55
C GLY A 44 -3.97 0.69 -7.14
N ARG A 45 -2.90 -0.07 -7.44
CA ARG A 45 -2.79 -1.48 -7.01
C ARG A 45 -2.63 -1.63 -5.51
N TRP A 46 -1.82 -0.79 -4.87
CA TRP A 46 -1.67 -0.78 -3.41
C TRP A 46 -2.95 -0.37 -2.68
N LEU A 47 -3.63 0.67 -3.17
CA LEU A 47 -4.91 1.10 -2.63
C LEU A 47 -6.00 0.03 -2.82
N ALA A 48 -5.99 -0.71 -3.93
CA ALA A 48 -6.93 -1.82 -4.17
C ALA A 48 -6.78 -2.95 -3.15
N VAL A 49 -5.58 -3.16 -2.61
CA VAL A 49 -5.32 -4.14 -1.53
C VAL A 49 -5.36 -3.51 -0.14
N ARG A 50 -6.05 -2.37 0.01
CA ARG A 50 -6.26 -1.66 1.28
C ARG A 50 -4.96 -1.18 1.94
N CYS A 51 -3.88 -0.97 1.17
CA CYS A 51 -2.68 -0.32 1.65
C CYS A 51 -2.81 1.19 1.45
N PHE A 52 -3.20 1.90 2.50
CA PHE A 52 -3.42 3.35 2.46
C PHE A 52 -2.21 4.16 2.94
N GLU A 53 -1.11 3.50 3.29
CA GLU A 53 0.10 4.13 3.81
C GLU A 53 1.28 3.93 2.82
N PRO A 54 1.74 5.00 2.12
CA PRO A 54 2.80 4.91 1.12
C PRO A 54 4.09 4.30 1.66
N GLN A 55 4.45 4.60 2.91
CA GLN A 55 5.68 4.08 3.52
C GLN A 55 5.58 2.57 3.80
N ALA A 56 4.39 2.08 4.17
CA ALA A 56 4.16 0.64 4.34
C ALA A 56 4.23 -0.09 2.99
N ALA A 57 3.61 0.46 1.95
CA ALA A 57 3.71 -0.04 0.58
C ALA A 57 5.18 -0.07 0.12
N ARG A 58 5.94 0.99 0.41
CA ARG A 58 7.36 1.05 0.07
C ARG A 58 8.18 -0.02 0.80
N ALA A 59 7.99 -0.17 2.10
CA ALA A 59 8.70 -1.18 2.88
C ALA A 59 8.40 -2.61 2.42
N LEU A 60 7.17 -2.88 1.95
CA LEU A 60 6.82 -4.16 1.34
C LEU A 60 7.48 -4.33 -0.04
N ALA A 61 7.47 -3.28 -0.87
CA ALA A 61 8.11 -3.30 -2.18
C ALA A 61 9.63 -3.48 -2.09
N ASP A 62 10.28 -2.90 -1.09
CA ASP A 62 11.72 -3.09 -0.80
C ASP A 62 12.05 -4.54 -0.39
N LEU A 63 11.05 -5.30 0.05
CA LEU A 63 11.12 -6.75 0.30
C LEU A 63 10.58 -7.57 -0.87
N GLU A 64 10.49 -6.98 -2.07
CA GLU A 64 9.99 -7.59 -3.30
C GLU A 64 8.54 -8.12 -3.20
N VAL A 65 7.77 -7.66 -2.21
CA VAL A 65 6.36 -8.00 -2.07
C VAL A 65 5.57 -7.14 -3.04
N LYS A 66 4.89 -7.81 -3.98
CA LYS A 66 3.99 -7.15 -4.91
C LYS A 66 2.61 -6.91 -4.28
N PRO A 67 1.84 -5.91 -4.74
CA PRO A 67 0.49 -5.65 -4.24
C PRO A 67 -0.40 -6.90 -4.25
N GLU A 68 -0.32 -7.71 -5.32
CA GLU A 68 -1.12 -8.93 -5.46
C GLU A 68 -0.83 -9.96 -4.37
N GLN A 69 0.40 -10.02 -3.88
CA GLN A 69 0.81 -10.89 -2.77
C GLN A 69 0.43 -10.28 -1.42
N ALA A 70 0.47 -8.95 -1.30
CA ALA A 70 0.06 -8.25 -0.09
C ALA A 70 -1.47 -8.18 0.09
N GLY A 71 -2.25 -8.47 -0.96
CA GLY A 71 -3.71 -8.60 -0.91
C GLY A 71 -4.22 -9.89 -0.25
N VAL A 72 -3.34 -10.83 0.10
CA VAL A 72 -3.69 -12.05 0.83
C VAL A 72 -4.25 -11.68 2.21
N ARG A 73 -5.40 -12.28 2.58
CA ARG A 73 -5.97 -12.11 3.91
C ARG A 73 -5.27 -12.99 4.93
N THR A 74 -4.98 -12.42 6.09
CA THR A 74 -4.44 -13.13 7.25
C THR A 74 -5.11 -12.64 8.53
N ARG A 75 -5.21 -13.53 9.52
CA ARG A 75 -5.59 -13.17 10.91
C ARG A 75 -4.36 -12.86 11.77
N ASP A 76 -3.16 -13.23 11.31
CA ASP A 76 -1.91 -13.01 12.05
C ASP A 76 -1.63 -11.51 12.26
N GLY A 77 -1.09 -11.15 13.43
CA GLY A 77 -0.76 -9.77 13.81
C GLY A 77 -1.32 -9.39 15.18
N GLY A 78 -1.23 -8.11 15.54
CA GLY A 78 -1.66 -7.60 16.84
C GLY A 78 -3.18 -7.61 17.11
N GLY A 79 -4.02 -7.71 16.08
CA GLY A 79 -5.48 -7.64 16.19
C GLY A 79 -6.22 -8.93 15.82
N ASP A 80 -7.32 -9.23 16.52
CA ASP A 80 -8.18 -10.40 16.30
C ASP A 80 -9.22 -10.18 15.18
N TYR A 81 -8.72 -9.80 14.01
CA TYR A 81 -9.54 -9.64 12.80
C TYR A 81 -8.73 -10.07 11.58
N ALA A 82 -9.43 -10.60 10.56
CA ALA A 82 -8.81 -10.99 9.31
C ALA A 82 -8.92 -9.84 8.29
N ASP A 83 -7.78 -9.36 7.81
CA ASP A 83 -7.69 -8.39 6.71
C ASP A 83 -6.46 -8.73 5.85
N THR A 84 -6.23 -7.98 4.79
CA THR A 84 -5.07 -8.09 3.91
C THR A 84 -3.76 -7.86 4.67
N VAL A 85 -2.70 -8.53 4.22
CA VAL A 85 -1.34 -8.30 4.73
C VAL A 85 -0.97 -6.82 4.60
N ALA A 86 -1.29 -6.19 3.48
CA ALA A 86 -0.97 -4.78 3.23
C ALA A 86 -1.64 -3.84 4.25
N TYR A 87 -2.92 -4.09 4.56
CA TYR A 87 -3.66 -3.32 5.57
C TYR A 87 -3.05 -3.49 6.97
N LYS A 88 -2.75 -4.73 7.37
CA LYS A 88 -2.14 -4.99 8.68
C LYS A 88 -0.75 -4.38 8.82
N VAL A 89 0.05 -4.35 7.74
CA VAL A 89 1.34 -3.65 7.76
C VAL A 89 1.15 -2.13 7.82
N ALA A 90 0.19 -1.58 7.08
CA ALA A 90 -0.13 -0.14 7.13
C ALA A 90 -0.62 0.32 8.51
N ASN A 91 -1.35 -0.53 9.24
CA ASN A 91 -1.82 -0.24 10.60
C ASN A 91 -0.79 -0.54 11.70
N GLY A 92 0.35 -1.15 11.35
CA GLY A 92 1.36 -1.57 12.34
C GLY A 92 1.03 -2.86 13.09
N ASP A 93 -0.04 -3.57 12.73
CA ASP A 93 -0.37 -4.91 13.26
C ASP A 93 0.62 -5.99 12.80
N LEU A 94 1.27 -5.75 11.65
CA LEU A 94 2.36 -6.55 11.13
C LEU A 94 3.55 -5.67 10.76
N THR A 95 4.76 -6.18 10.95
CA THR A 95 5.95 -5.57 10.36
C THR A 95 6.03 -5.89 8.87
N ALA A 96 6.73 -5.09 8.06
CA ALA A 96 6.93 -5.38 6.64
C ALA A 96 7.55 -6.78 6.40
N ARG A 97 8.49 -7.20 7.26
CA ARG A 97 9.06 -8.57 7.23
C ARG A 97 8.03 -9.64 7.55
N GLY A 98 7.19 -9.42 8.56
CA GLY A 98 6.07 -10.32 8.87
C GLY A 98 5.08 -10.42 7.70
N GLY A 99 4.78 -9.29 7.07
CA GLY A 99 3.95 -9.24 5.86
C GLY A 99 4.56 -10.02 4.69
N HIS A 100 5.86 -9.86 4.43
CA HIS A 100 6.57 -10.64 3.42
C HIS A 100 6.49 -12.16 3.66
N ALA A 101 6.72 -12.61 4.91
CA ALA A 101 6.61 -14.04 5.23
C ALA A 101 5.21 -14.61 4.94
N ARG A 102 4.16 -13.81 5.18
CA ARG A 102 2.77 -14.24 4.95
C ARG A 102 2.35 -14.17 3.50
N SER A 103 2.86 -13.19 2.75
CA SER A 103 2.61 -13.07 1.32
C SER A 103 3.23 -14.24 0.52
N LEU A 104 4.23 -14.93 1.09
CA LEU A 104 4.83 -16.17 0.56
C LEU A 104 4.13 -17.45 1.04
N SER A 105 3.49 -17.43 2.20
CA SER A 105 2.90 -18.63 2.83
C SER A 105 1.54 -19.06 2.24
N SER A 106 0.95 -18.28 1.33
CA SER A 106 -0.30 -18.61 0.65
C SER A 106 -0.12 -19.39 -0.66
N ARG A 107 1.01 -20.07 -0.85
CA ARG A 107 1.24 -20.99 -1.98
C ARG A 107 0.97 -22.44 -1.58
#